data_AF-A0A251VNC8-F1
#
_entry.id   AF-A0A251VNC8-F1
#
_cell.length_a   1.000
_cell.length_b   1.000
_cell.length_c   1.000
_cell.angle_alpha   90.00
_cell.angle_beta   90.00
_cell.angle_gamma   90.00
#
_symmetry.space_group_name_H-M   'P 1'
#
loop_
_entity.id
_entity.type
_entity.pdbx_description
1 polymer ?
#
loop_
_entity_poly.entity_id
_entity_poly.type
_entity_poly.pdbx_seq_one_letter_code
_entity_poly.pdbx_strand_id
1 'polypeptide(L)'
;MAMAKYDLTPRIAPNLDRRLVFLLLEFTQERELYSNDHILKAKIELLNNTNMVDYAMDIHKSLYHTDDVPQGCVNESLCRCLNCVCV
;
A
#
# COMPACT_ATOMS: atom_id res chain seq x y z
N MET A 1 2.42 20.02 10.14
CA MET A 1 1.54 18.89 9.76
C MET A 1 0.12 19.28 10.13
N ALA A 2 -0.70 19.67 9.16
CA ALA A 2 -2.11 19.91 9.41
C ALA A 2 -2.76 18.54 9.61
N MET A 3 -2.87 18.09 10.86
CA MET A 3 -3.67 16.93 11.19
C MET A 3 -5.08 17.26 10.71
N ALA A 4 -5.60 16.48 9.78
CA ALA A 4 -6.96 16.64 9.29
C ALA A 4 -7.90 16.51 10.50
N LYS A 5 -8.33 17.66 11.04
CA LYS A 5 -9.03 17.78 12.32
C LYS A 5 -10.33 16.95 12.38
N TYR A 6 -10.87 16.64 11.21
CA TYR A 6 -12.09 15.86 11.03
C TYR A 6 -11.86 14.56 10.25
N ASP A 7 -10.61 14.06 10.19
CA ASP A 7 -10.36 12.78 9.56
C ASP A 7 -10.83 11.62 10.44
N LEU A 8 -11.77 10.85 9.89
CA LEU A 8 -12.34 9.67 10.52
C LEU A 8 -11.77 8.37 9.92
N THR A 9 -10.93 8.46 8.88
CA THR A 9 -10.28 7.31 8.23
C THR A 9 -9.69 6.31 9.23
N PRO A 10 -8.88 6.71 10.25
CA PRO A 10 -8.32 5.75 11.20
C PRO A 10 -9.36 5.08 12.11
N ARG A 11 -10.54 5.68 12.31
CA ARG A 11 -11.63 5.09 13.10
C ARG A 11 -12.47 4.11 12.29
N ILE A 12 -12.66 4.38 11.00
CA ILE A 12 -13.50 3.58 10.12
C ILE A 12 -12.69 2.41 9.53
N ALA A 13 -11.42 2.62 9.20
CA ALA A 13 -10.52 1.64 8.60
C ALA A 13 -10.51 0.24 9.27
N PRO A 14 -10.43 0.09 10.60
CA PRO A 14 -10.42 -1.25 11.23
C PRO A 14 -11.76 -1.99 11.13
N ASN A 15 -12.85 -1.28 10.82
CA ASN A 15 -14.20 -1.86 10.69
C ASN A 15 -14.58 -2.16 9.23
N LEU A 16 -13.65 -1.97 8.29
CA LEU A 16 -13.87 -2.13 6.86
C LEU A 16 -13.08 -3.31 6.28
N ASP A 17 -13.57 -3.85 5.17
CA ASP A 17 -12.81 -4.82 4.38
C ASP A 17 -11.53 -4.17 3.83
N ARG A 18 -10.44 -4.94 3.81
CA ARG A 18 -9.12 -4.50 3.35
C ARG A 18 -9.11 -3.91 1.94
N ARG A 19 -9.95 -4.43 1.03
CA ARG A 19 -10.12 -3.87 -0.33
C ARG A 19 -10.80 -2.50 -0.31
N LEU A 20 -11.70 -2.26 0.65
CA LEU A 20 -12.37 -0.96 0.80
C LEU A 20 -11.46 0.07 1.48
N VAL A 21 -10.60 -0.36 2.40
CA VAL A 21 -9.56 0.51 3.00
C VAL A 21 -8.64 1.08 1.91
N PHE A 22 -8.39 0.31 0.87
CA PHE A 22 -7.58 0.76 -0.25
C PHE A 22 -8.21 1.93 -1.04
N LEU A 23 -9.51 1.86 -1.28
CA LEU A 23 -10.26 2.95 -1.91
C LEU A 23 -10.21 4.23 -1.06
N LEU A 24 -10.26 4.10 0.28
CA LEU A 24 -10.07 5.23 1.19
C LEU A 24 -8.66 5.82 1.10
N LEU A 25 -7.63 4.98 1.00
CA LEU A 25 -6.25 5.45 0.85
C LEU A 25 -6.03 6.20 -0.46
N GLU A 26 -6.59 5.73 -1.58
CA GLU A 26 -6.59 6.47 -2.85
C GLU A 26 -7.26 7.84 -2.71
N PHE A 27 -8.42 7.89 -2.06
CA PHE A 27 -9.09 9.17 -1.79
C PHE A 27 -8.24 10.13 -0.94
N THR A 28 -7.58 9.62 0.10
CA THR A 28 -6.69 10.46 0.92
C THR A 28 -5.44 10.93 0.17
N GLN A 29 -5.00 10.17 -0.83
CA GLN A 29 -3.89 10.51 -1.71
C GLN A 29 -4.26 11.64 -2.67
N GLU A 30 -5.43 11.56 -3.30
CA GLU A 30 -5.96 12.62 -4.19
C GLU A 30 -6.20 13.94 -3.44
N ARG A 31 -6.54 13.87 -2.15
CA ARG A 31 -6.75 15.04 -1.29
C ARG A 31 -5.45 15.59 -0.68
N GLU A 32 -4.30 14.94 -0.94
CA GLU A 32 -2.98 15.31 -0.42
C GLU A 32 -2.95 15.51 1.10
N LEU A 33 -3.77 14.74 1.84
CA LEU A 33 -3.90 14.86 3.30
C LEU A 33 -2.68 14.29 4.04
N TYR A 34 -1.99 13.33 3.40
CA TYR A 34 -0.77 12.69 3.90
C TYR A 34 0.30 12.69 2.83
N SER A 35 1.57 12.53 3.23
CA SER A 35 2.67 12.38 2.27
C SER A 35 2.45 11.11 1.43
N ASN A 36 2.68 11.21 0.13
CA ASN A 36 2.56 10.10 -0.81
C ASN A 36 3.38 8.88 -0.35
N ASP A 37 4.59 9.07 0.17
CA ASP A 37 5.44 7.98 0.66
C ASP A 37 4.79 7.18 1.79
N HIS A 38 4.07 7.86 2.70
CA HIS A 38 3.37 7.21 3.81
C HIS A 38 2.19 6.39 3.30
N ILE A 39 1.44 6.92 2.33
CA ILE A 39 0.29 6.22 1.74
C ILE A 39 0.76 4.99 0.96
N LEU A 40 1.82 5.11 0.16
CA LEU A 40 2.35 4.00 -0.63
C LEU A 40 2.87 2.86 0.26
N LYS A 41 3.56 3.19 1.37
CA LYS A 41 3.95 2.19 2.38
C LYS A 41 2.75 1.49 3.01
N ALA A 42 1.72 2.24 3.38
CA ALA A 42 0.48 1.67 3.93
C ALA A 42 -0.25 0.76 2.91
N LYS A 43 -0.26 1.14 1.62
CA LYS A 43 -0.82 0.32 0.55
C LYS A 43 -0.07 -1.01 0.40
N ILE A 44 1.26 -1.00 0.43
CA ILE A 44 2.08 -2.23 0.42
C ILE A 44 1.78 -3.11 1.64
N GLU A 45 1.69 -2.52 2.83
CA GLU A 45 1.38 -3.25 4.05
C GLU A 45 -0.01 -3.90 4.02
N LEU A 46 -1.00 -3.22 3.43
CA LEU A 46 -2.34 -3.78 3.25
C LEU A 46 -2.38 -4.90 2.21
N LEU A 47 -1.56 -4.81 1.17
CA LEU A 47 -1.49 -5.84 0.13
C LEU A 47 -0.87 -7.13 0.65
N ASN A 48 -0.10 -7.10 1.76
CA ASN A 48 0.41 -8.31 2.42
C ASN A 48 -0.70 -9.34 2.61
N ASN A 49 -0.53 -10.54 2.05
CA ASN A 49 -1.49 -11.66 2.07
C ASN A 49 -2.68 -11.54 1.09
N THR A 50 -2.64 -10.61 0.13
CA THR A 50 -3.58 -10.60 -1.00
C THR A 50 -2.95 -11.24 -2.24
N ASN A 51 -3.78 -11.68 -3.18
CA ASN A 51 -3.31 -12.22 -4.47
C ASN A 51 -3.05 -11.13 -5.53
N MET A 52 -3.02 -9.85 -5.13
CA MET A 52 -2.87 -8.71 -6.05
C MET A 52 -1.39 -8.36 -6.26
N VAL A 53 -0.64 -9.29 -6.84
CA VAL A 53 0.82 -9.17 -7.03
C VAL A 53 1.18 -8.04 -7.99
N ASP A 54 0.45 -7.90 -9.10
CA ASP A 54 0.74 -6.89 -10.12
C ASP A 54 0.62 -5.47 -9.55
N TYR A 55 -0.39 -5.22 -8.72
CA TYR A 55 -0.58 -3.91 -8.10
C TYR A 55 0.51 -3.61 -7.07
N ALA A 56 0.95 -4.61 -6.30
CA ALA A 56 2.05 -4.44 -5.36
C ALA A 56 3.37 -4.10 -6.08
N MET A 57 3.61 -4.70 -7.25
CA MET A 57 4.77 -4.38 -8.09
C MET A 57 4.74 -2.93 -8.59
N ASP A 58 3.58 -2.44 -9.04
CA ASP A 58 3.44 -1.07 -9.53
C ASP A 58 3.65 -0.01 -8.43
N ILE A 59 3.15 -0.27 -7.22
CA ILE A 59 3.45 0.60 -6.06
C ILE A 59 4.94 0.55 -5.74
N HIS A 60 5.57 -0.63 -5.76
CA HIS A 60 6.99 -0.78 -5.43
C HIS A 60 7.89 0.00 -6.40
N LYS A 61 7.60 -0.11 -7.71
CA LYS A 61 8.26 0.70 -8.74
C LYS A 61 8.07 2.20 -8.49
N SER A 62 6.86 2.60 -8.09
CA SER A 62 6.54 4.00 -7.80
C SER A 62 7.30 4.53 -6.56
N LEU A 63 7.56 3.69 -5.56
CA LEU A 63 8.28 4.06 -4.33
C LEU A 63 9.80 4.13 -4.50
N TYR A 64 10.40 3.15 -5.18
CA TYR A 64 11.86 3.01 -5.27
C TYR A 64 12.45 3.44 -6.62
N HIS A 65 11.60 3.77 -7.59
CA HIS A 65 11.98 4.15 -8.97
C HIS A 65 12.96 3.15 -9.60
N THR A 66 12.86 1.89 -9.19
CA THR A 66 13.78 0.82 -9.59
C THR A 66 12.96 -0.30 -10.23
N ASP A 67 13.41 -0.77 -11.39
CA ASP A 67 12.81 -1.89 -12.16
C ASP A 67 13.16 -3.29 -11.59
N ASP A 68 13.85 -3.36 -10.45
CA ASP A 68 14.17 -4.62 -9.76
C ASP A 68 12.92 -5.17 -9.08
N VAL A 69 12.14 -5.92 -9.86
CA VAL A 69 11.11 -6.81 -9.34
C VAL A 69 11.80 -8.10 -8.89
N PRO A 70 11.85 -8.43 -7.59
CA PRO A 70 12.44 -9.69 -7.16
C PRO A 70 11.66 -10.85 -7.80
N GLN A 71 12.33 -11.66 -8.61
CA GLN A 71 11.74 -12.74 -9.42
C GLN A 71 10.97 -13.79 -8.60
N GLY A 72 11.14 -13.82 -7.27
CA GLY A 72 10.34 -14.62 -6.34
C GLY A 72 8.87 -14.18 -6.21
N CYS A 73 8.49 -13.03 -6.78
CA CYS A 73 7.13 -12.49 -6.70
C CYS A 73 6.14 -13.09 -7.68
N VAL A 74 6.62 -13.58 -8.83
CA VAL A 74 5.75 -13.90 -9.96
C VAL A 74 4.99 -15.23 -9.74
N ASN A 75 5.48 -16.10 -8.84
CA ASN A 75 5.03 -17.49 -8.76
C ASN A 75 4.52 -17.93 -7.38
N GLU A 76 4.62 -17.12 -6.33
CA GLU A 76 4.17 -17.53 -4.99
C GLU A 76 3.76 -16.32 -4.15
N SER A 77 2.48 -16.30 -3.72
CA SER A 77 1.86 -15.46 -2.68
C SER A 77 2.70 -14.30 -2.12
N LEU A 78 2.16 -13.06 -2.21
CA LEU A 78 2.78 -11.77 -1.83
C LEU A 78 3.57 -11.74 -0.49
N CYS A 79 3.25 -12.64 0.43
CA CYS A 79 3.96 -12.85 1.70
C CYS A 79 5.48 -13.12 1.51
N ARG A 80 5.91 -13.68 0.38
CA ARG A 80 7.34 -13.88 0.05
C ARG A 80 7.96 -12.69 -0.69
N CYS A 81 7.18 -11.94 -1.48
CA CYS A 81 7.63 -10.70 -2.12
C CYS A 81 8.16 -9.69 -1.12
N LEU A 82 7.36 -9.34 -0.11
CA LEU A 82 7.76 -8.31 0.85
C LEU A 82 8.96 -8.74 1.70
N ASN A 83 9.10 -10.04 1.99
CA ASN A 83 10.27 -10.57 2.70
C ASN A 83 11.54 -10.63 1.82
N CYS A 84 11.42 -10.59 0.49
CA CYS A 84 12.56 -10.46 -0.43
C CYS A 84 12.97 -8.99 -0.66
N VAL A 85 12.04 -8.05 -0.44
CA VAL A 85 12.27 -6.60 -0.56
C VAL A 85 12.85 -5.98 0.73
N CYS A 86 12.78 -6.68 1.86
CA CYS A 86 13.25 -6.21 3.18
C CYS A 86 14.44 -7.00 3.76
N VAL A 87 15.33 -7.58 2.95
CA VAL A 87 16.67 -8.01 3.40
C VAL A 87 17.75 -7.28 2.62
#